data_AF-A0A510UYB1-F1
#
_entry.id   AF-A0A510UYB1-F1
#
_cell.length_a   1.000
_cell.length_b   1.000
_cell.length_c   1.000
_cell.angle_alpha   90.00
_cell.angle_beta   90.00
_cell.angle_gamma   90.00
#
_symmetry.space_group_name_H-M   'P 1'
#
loop_
_entity.id
_entity.type
_entity.pdbx_description
1 polymer ?
#
loop_
_entity_poly.entity_id
_entity_poly.type
_entity_poly.pdbx_seq_one_letter_code
_entity_poly.pdbx_strand_id
1 'polypeptide(L)'
;MGGGERDARARPVVRAALTCACVLVGTLALAPSASAASGEGELRPGESLGSGQGLVSADGTQTLVVQPDGVLALFGAEPEPRWVSGPAVPGSSLVVAPSGDVALTAPDGTVTWRPDAPATVGSRLVLQDDGDLVVLDPQGTQVWESGTAVRPSILPSGGVLEPGDALSSPDGRHTLLVLDDGDVALLGPDAATRWSTGTDQPGATLTLSEDGNLVVADPDGDRLWRSRTAGHPGSSLVLQDDGDLVLYDVAGTAVWSTGTVVGPPALAAGTPLAAGGRLTSPDGHLHLELGAAGLVLAYDDTVVWTAEAPGATALAVQGDGDVVLTGADGAVLWASATPGHPGATLQLEEGAMLLRAPTGQELWRVDVPVELVAGSQVATDCDDVSGPVPQADTVVTAFGVRVHACLADAVDALMTAARADGIELRAWGWRSSSQQIALRAANCSATEADPSVVTCRPQTAPPGTSRHERGLALDFTVAGSVLRSGSPAFAWLSRHAQDYGLENLPGEPWHWSVDGW
;
A
#
# COMPACT_ATOMS: atom_id res chain seq x y z
N MET A 1 67.18 -61.10 38.03
CA MET A 1 66.02 -61.55 37.22
C MET A 1 64.76 -61.38 38.05
N GLY A 2 63.77 -60.67 37.51
CA GLY A 2 62.35 -60.84 37.79
C GLY A 2 61.78 -60.40 39.14
N GLY A 3 61.10 -59.24 39.13
CA GLY A 3 59.66 -59.22 39.43
C GLY A 3 59.20 -58.69 40.80
N GLY A 4 58.24 -57.75 40.75
CA GLY A 4 57.16 -57.64 41.75
C GLY A 4 56.97 -56.26 42.38
N GLU A 5 56.08 -55.47 41.79
CA GLU A 5 55.52 -54.23 42.37
C GLU A 5 54.77 -54.48 43.69
N ARG A 6 54.83 -53.50 44.61
CA ARG A 6 53.78 -53.24 45.60
C ARG A 6 53.59 -51.74 45.82
N ASP A 7 52.31 -51.40 45.85
CA ASP A 7 51.61 -50.16 46.20
C ASP A 7 52.06 -49.52 47.53
N ALA A 8 52.01 -48.18 47.63
CA ALA A 8 51.36 -47.43 48.73
C ALA A 8 51.64 -45.91 48.76
N ARG A 9 50.54 -45.14 48.68
CA ARG A 9 50.10 -43.98 49.52
C ARG A 9 50.96 -42.69 49.66
N ALA A 10 50.38 -41.62 49.09
CA ALA A 10 49.88 -40.37 49.72
C ALA A 10 50.82 -39.22 50.21
N ARG A 11 50.74 -38.09 49.45
CA ARG A 11 50.66 -36.63 49.83
C ARG A 11 51.82 -35.97 50.61
N PRO A 12 51.97 -34.61 50.64
CA PRO A 12 51.28 -33.52 49.92
C PRO A 12 52.22 -32.46 49.24
N VAL A 13 51.57 -31.51 48.56
CA VAL A 13 52.12 -30.36 47.81
C VAL A 13 52.35 -29.15 48.72
N VAL A 14 53.47 -28.43 48.51
CA VAL A 14 53.66 -27.02 48.91
C VAL A 14 54.14 -26.25 47.67
N ARG A 15 53.37 -25.25 47.21
CA ARG A 15 53.77 -24.31 46.16
C ARG A 15 54.05 -22.95 46.81
N ALA A 16 55.28 -22.47 46.63
CA ALA A 16 55.70 -21.12 46.98
C ALA A 16 55.35 -20.15 45.84
N ALA A 17 54.92 -18.95 46.23
CA ALA A 17 54.53 -17.85 45.36
C ALA A 17 55.74 -17.11 44.79
N LEU A 18 55.65 -16.67 43.54
CA LEU A 18 56.39 -15.52 43.03
C LEU A 18 55.42 -14.58 42.32
N THR A 19 55.38 -13.35 42.81
CA THR A 19 54.68 -12.18 42.28
C THR A 19 55.37 -11.70 41.01
N CYS A 20 54.61 -11.57 39.92
CA CYS A 20 55.00 -10.84 38.71
C CYS A 20 54.01 -9.71 38.50
N ALA A 21 54.51 -8.48 38.44
CA ALA A 21 53.73 -7.28 38.19
C ALA A 21 53.38 -7.19 36.70
N CYS A 22 52.10 -7.25 36.35
CA CYS A 22 51.61 -6.98 35.00
C CYS A 22 51.05 -5.55 34.93
N VAL A 23 51.64 -4.76 34.05
CA VAL A 23 51.14 -3.46 33.59
C VAL A 23 49.78 -3.67 32.90
N LEU A 24 48.72 -3.03 33.40
CA LEU A 24 47.45 -2.95 32.70
C LEU A 24 47.61 -2.02 31.50
N VAL A 25 47.73 -2.58 30.30
CA VAL A 25 47.37 -1.90 29.06
C VAL A 25 45.90 -2.20 28.83
N GLY A 26 45.03 -1.21 29.01
CA GLY A 26 43.61 -1.34 28.71
C GLY A 26 43.41 -1.52 27.22
N THR A 27 43.18 -2.75 26.78
CA THR A 27 42.58 -3.01 25.47
C THR A 27 41.11 -2.62 25.56
N LEU A 28 40.73 -1.52 24.91
CA LEU A 28 39.34 -1.32 24.50
C LEU A 28 39.00 -2.48 23.55
N ALA A 29 38.38 -3.52 24.10
CA ALA A 29 37.69 -4.50 23.29
C ALA A 29 36.46 -3.80 22.70
N LEU A 30 36.56 -3.39 21.43
CA LEU A 30 35.37 -3.12 20.63
C LEU A 30 34.57 -4.42 20.60
N ALA A 31 33.42 -4.45 21.26
CA ALA A 31 32.47 -5.55 21.08
C ALA A 31 32.13 -5.62 19.58
N PRO A 32 32.09 -6.82 18.97
CA PRO A 32 31.61 -6.92 17.59
C PRO A 32 30.20 -6.35 17.52
N SER A 33 29.92 -5.53 16.52
CA SER A 33 28.55 -5.10 16.20
C SER A 33 27.69 -6.35 16.06
N ALA A 34 26.57 -6.41 16.77
CA ALA A 34 25.64 -7.51 16.58
C ALA A 34 25.11 -7.44 15.14
N SER A 35 25.21 -8.55 14.41
CA SER A 35 24.51 -8.71 13.14
C SER A 35 23.27 -9.53 13.42
N ALA A 36 22.11 -9.08 12.96
CA ALA A 36 20.91 -9.93 13.00
C ALA A 36 21.16 -11.21 12.20
N ALA A 37 20.61 -12.33 12.69
CA ALA A 37 20.62 -13.58 11.95
C ALA A 37 19.64 -13.48 10.77
N SER A 38 19.96 -14.12 9.63
CA SER A 38 19.02 -14.13 8.50
C SER A 38 17.74 -14.87 8.88
N GLY A 39 16.57 -14.25 8.65
CA GLY A 39 15.25 -14.86 8.87
C GLY A 39 14.50 -14.39 10.12
N GLU A 40 14.97 -13.34 10.80
CA GLU A 40 14.20 -12.64 11.82
C GLU A 40 13.45 -11.45 11.19
N GLY A 41 12.19 -11.23 11.58
CA GLY A 41 11.36 -10.11 11.13
C GLY A 41 11.61 -8.81 11.90
N GLU A 42 12.69 -8.72 12.67
CA GLU A 42 12.98 -7.59 13.56
C GLU A 42 14.49 -7.32 13.65
N LEU A 43 14.86 -6.05 13.76
CA LEU A 43 16.21 -5.55 14.06
C LEU A 43 16.19 -4.85 15.43
N ARG A 44 16.96 -5.37 16.40
CA ARG A 44 16.96 -4.93 17.80
C ARG A 44 18.01 -3.85 18.09
N PRO A 45 17.92 -3.15 19.24
CA PRO A 45 18.95 -2.20 19.66
C PRO A 45 20.37 -2.79 19.67
N GLY A 46 21.28 -2.16 18.95
CA GLY A 46 22.67 -2.57 18.78
C GLY A 46 22.92 -3.47 17.56
N GLU A 47 21.88 -3.85 16.82
CA GLU A 47 21.99 -4.69 15.63
C GLU A 47 22.12 -3.87 14.33
N SER A 48 22.70 -4.52 13.33
CA SER A 48 22.93 -3.93 12.02
C SER A 48 22.74 -4.95 10.88
N LEU A 49 22.33 -4.44 9.73
CA LEU A 49 22.30 -5.14 8.45
C LEU A 49 23.26 -4.44 7.49
N GLY A 50 24.23 -5.20 6.96
CA GLY A 50 25.10 -4.77 5.88
C GLY A 50 24.61 -5.28 4.52
N SER A 51 25.39 -4.96 3.48
CA SER A 51 25.15 -5.40 2.10
C SER A 51 24.80 -6.89 1.99
N GLY A 52 23.65 -7.19 1.40
CA GLY A 52 23.12 -8.53 1.16
C GLY A 52 22.39 -9.16 2.36
N GLN A 53 22.32 -8.46 3.50
CA GLN A 53 21.56 -8.91 4.66
C GLN A 53 20.18 -8.25 4.70
N GLY A 54 19.24 -8.91 5.39
CA GLY A 54 17.85 -8.50 5.38
C GLY A 54 17.00 -9.09 6.51
N LEU A 55 15.78 -8.58 6.63
CA LEU A 55 14.71 -9.12 7.45
C LEU A 55 13.73 -9.89 6.57
N VAL A 56 13.04 -10.87 7.15
CA VAL A 56 11.95 -11.62 6.51
C VAL A 56 10.76 -11.58 7.45
N SER A 57 9.57 -11.26 6.96
CA SER A 57 8.33 -11.27 7.75
C SER A 57 8.08 -12.67 8.35
N ALA A 58 7.25 -12.75 9.39
CA ALA A 58 7.03 -14.01 10.12
C ALA A 58 6.36 -15.08 9.24
N ASP A 59 5.51 -14.65 8.31
CA ASP A 59 4.87 -15.49 7.29
C ASP A 59 5.78 -15.84 6.10
N GLY A 60 6.95 -15.18 5.98
CA GLY A 60 7.91 -15.40 4.91
C GLY A 60 7.59 -14.69 3.59
N THR A 61 6.55 -13.86 3.52
CA THR A 61 6.07 -13.25 2.27
C THR A 61 6.74 -11.93 1.91
N GLN A 62 7.35 -11.27 2.89
CA GLN A 62 7.99 -9.96 2.73
C GLN A 62 9.47 -10.06 3.08
N THR A 63 10.31 -9.40 2.30
CA THR A 63 11.76 -9.35 2.56
C THR A 63 12.28 -7.93 2.45
N LEU A 64 12.95 -7.44 3.48
CA LEU A 64 13.66 -6.17 3.48
C LEU A 64 15.16 -6.44 3.34
N VAL A 65 15.84 -5.89 2.34
CA VAL A 65 17.27 -6.16 2.07
C VAL A 65 18.05 -4.86 1.94
N VAL A 66 19.23 -4.79 2.56
CA VAL A 66 20.24 -3.79 2.21
C VAL A 66 20.97 -4.28 0.96
N GLN A 67 20.68 -3.70 -0.19
CA GLN A 67 21.23 -4.11 -1.47
C GLN A 67 22.74 -3.82 -1.57
N PRO A 68 23.48 -4.48 -2.49
CA PRO A 68 24.93 -4.25 -2.66
C PRO A 68 25.31 -2.82 -3.05
N ASP A 69 24.40 -2.11 -3.72
CA ASP A 69 24.55 -0.69 -4.06
C ASP A 69 24.20 0.25 -2.88
N GLY A 70 23.79 -0.31 -1.74
CA GLY A 70 23.50 0.39 -0.50
C GLY A 70 22.08 0.94 -0.39
N VAL A 71 21.18 0.57 -1.30
CA VAL A 71 19.74 0.88 -1.17
C VAL A 71 19.09 -0.10 -0.20
N LEU A 72 18.33 0.38 0.77
CA LEU A 72 17.43 -0.48 1.53
C LEU A 72 16.15 -0.68 0.71
N ALA A 73 15.81 -1.92 0.39
CA ALA A 73 14.70 -2.26 -0.48
C ALA A 73 13.78 -3.30 0.15
N LEU A 74 12.48 -3.09 0.02
CA LEU A 74 11.43 -4.00 0.43
C LEU A 74 10.89 -4.74 -0.78
N PHE A 75 10.78 -6.06 -0.68
CA PHE A 75 10.25 -6.97 -1.70
C PHE A 75 9.05 -7.73 -1.15
N GLY A 76 8.08 -7.99 -2.02
CA GLY A 76 7.04 -9.00 -1.80
C GLY A 76 7.38 -10.28 -2.56
N ALA A 77 6.36 -10.96 -3.09
CA ALA A 77 6.54 -12.16 -3.92
C ALA A 77 7.17 -11.87 -5.30
N GLU A 78 7.01 -10.65 -5.81
CA GLU A 78 7.53 -10.21 -7.10
C GLU A 78 9.01 -9.75 -7.02
N PRO A 79 9.79 -9.88 -8.11
CA PRO A 79 11.22 -9.59 -8.11
C PRO A 79 11.55 -8.08 -8.09
N GLU A 80 10.57 -7.21 -8.31
CA GLU A 80 10.75 -5.76 -8.25
C GLU A 80 10.53 -5.24 -6.82
N PRO A 81 11.36 -4.29 -6.34
CA PRO A 81 11.20 -3.74 -5.00
C PRO A 81 9.96 -2.85 -4.94
N ARG A 82 9.10 -3.12 -3.95
CA ARG A 82 7.87 -2.36 -3.68
C ARG A 82 8.14 -1.00 -3.02
N TRP A 83 9.28 -0.89 -2.34
CA TRP A 83 9.74 0.35 -1.72
C TRP A 83 11.27 0.37 -1.65
N VAL A 84 11.84 1.58 -1.74
CA VAL A 84 13.29 1.80 -1.59
C VAL A 84 13.57 3.06 -0.76
N SER A 85 14.68 3.06 -0.02
CA SER A 85 15.08 4.15 0.88
C SER A 85 15.56 5.43 0.19
N GLY A 86 15.77 5.40 -1.13
CA GLY A 86 16.30 6.53 -1.90
C GLY A 86 17.66 6.23 -2.56
N PRO A 87 18.56 7.22 -2.71
CA PRO A 87 19.74 7.10 -3.56
C PRO A 87 20.75 6.06 -3.07
N ALA A 88 21.32 5.32 -4.02
CA ALA A 88 22.30 4.27 -3.79
C ALA A 88 23.66 4.83 -3.29
N VAL A 89 24.15 4.32 -2.17
CA VAL A 89 25.50 4.60 -1.66
C VAL A 89 26.15 3.27 -1.23
N PRO A 90 27.01 2.67 -2.06
CA PRO A 90 27.57 1.35 -1.81
C PRO A 90 28.26 1.23 -0.45
N GLY A 91 28.02 0.10 0.22
CA GLY A 91 28.55 -0.16 1.56
C GLY A 91 27.76 0.49 2.69
N SER A 92 26.62 1.13 2.42
CA SER A 92 25.69 1.55 3.46
C SER A 92 25.24 0.37 4.34
N SER A 93 24.99 0.64 5.62
CA SER A 93 24.46 -0.33 6.58
C SER A 93 23.27 0.26 7.34
N LEU A 94 22.22 -0.53 7.51
CA LEU A 94 21.08 -0.20 8.35
C LEU A 94 21.42 -0.57 9.79
N VAL A 95 21.25 0.36 10.72
CA VAL A 95 21.60 0.19 12.14
C VAL A 95 20.43 0.62 13.01
N VAL A 96 20.09 -0.19 14.01
CA VAL A 96 19.34 0.27 15.18
C VAL A 96 20.35 0.51 16.29
N ALA A 97 20.64 1.77 16.59
CA ALA A 97 21.60 2.11 17.63
C ALA A 97 21.07 1.74 19.03
N PRO A 98 21.95 1.58 20.05
CA PRO A 98 21.51 1.37 21.43
C PRO A 98 20.61 2.50 21.99
N SER A 99 20.67 3.69 21.39
CA SER A 99 19.76 4.80 21.67
C SER A 99 18.34 4.59 21.15
N GLY A 100 18.10 3.57 20.33
CA GLY A 100 16.86 3.34 19.58
C GLY A 100 16.73 4.17 18.30
N ASP A 101 17.78 4.89 17.91
CA ASP A 101 17.84 5.57 16.63
C ASP A 101 18.02 4.56 15.50
N VAL A 102 17.22 4.66 14.46
CA VAL A 102 17.31 3.80 13.27
C VAL A 102 17.85 4.64 12.12
N ALA A 103 18.88 4.16 11.42
CA ALA A 103 19.46 4.87 10.29
C ALA A 103 20.13 3.93 9.30
N LEU A 104 19.95 4.21 8.01
CA LEU A 104 20.82 3.72 6.95
C LEU A 104 21.98 4.70 6.82
N THR A 105 23.20 4.22 7.06
CA THR A 105 24.40 5.06 7.15
C THR A 105 25.46 4.58 6.18
N ALA A 106 25.99 5.50 5.38
CA ALA A 106 27.09 5.28 4.45
C ALA A 106 28.43 5.05 5.18
N PRO A 107 29.46 4.49 4.51
CA PRO A 107 30.77 4.23 5.13
C PRO A 107 31.49 5.47 5.68
N ASP A 108 31.17 6.66 5.17
CA ASP A 108 31.73 7.93 5.64
C ASP A 108 30.97 8.54 6.83
N GLY A 109 29.92 7.87 7.31
CA GLY A 109 29.06 8.31 8.41
C GLY A 109 27.86 9.15 7.99
N THR A 110 27.66 9.39 6.69
CA THR A 110 26.49 10.12 6.19
C THR A 110 25.24 9.27 6.33
N VAL A 111 24.19 9.80 6.98
CA VAL A 111 22.88 9.15 7.02
C VAL A 111 22.19 9.35 5.67
N THR A 112 21.95 8.26 4.95
CA THR A 112 21.30 8.27 3.63
C THR A 112 19.78 8.11 3.74
N TRP A 113 19.31 7.46 4.80
CA TRP A 113 17.90 7.32 5.11
C TRP A 113 17.68 7.10 6.62
N ARG A 114 16.52 7.53 7.12
CA ARG A 114 16.09 7.38 8.51
C ARG A 114 14.55 7.44 8.58
N PRO A 115 13.90 6.64 9.44
CA PRO A 115 12.50 6.85 9.80
C PRO A 115 12.33 8.10 10.68
N ASP A 116 11.24 8.84 10.52
CA ASP A 116 10.91 9.99 11.38
C ASP A 116 10.33 9.50 12.72
N ALA A 117 11.12 8.71 13.44
CA ALA A 117 10.78 8.10 14.71
C ALA A 117 11.63 8.73 15.84
N PRO A 118 11.06 8.99 17.02
CA PRO A 118 11.84 9.44 18.17
C PRO A 118 12.81 8.33 18.63
N ALA A 119 14.10 8.67 18.72
CA ALA A 119 15.12 7.76 19.23
C ALA A 119 14.87 7.44 20.72
N THR A 120 14.26 6.29 20.98
CA THR A 120 13.91 5.83 22.33
C THR A 120 14.69 4.57 22.67
N VAL A 121 15.50 4.59 23.73
CA VAL A 121 16.33 3.43 24.14
C VAL A 121 15.48 2.18 24.26
N GLY A 122 15.82 1.15 23.49
CA GLY A 122 15.06 -0.10 23.41
C GLY A 122 14.11 -0.22 22.23
N SER A 123 14.02 0.81 21.36
CA SER A 123 13.24 0.73 20.13
C SER A 123 13.83 -0.29 19.15
N ARG A 124 12.96 -0.93 18.38
CA ARG A 124 13.31 -1.94 17.39
C ARG A 124 12.59 -1.68 16.07
N LEU A 125 13.20 -2.08 14.97
CA LEU A 125 12.62 -2.00 13.64
C LEU A 125 12.00 -3.36 13.30
N VAL A 126 10.75 -3.41 12.87
CA VAL A 126 10.01 -4.66 12.61
C VAL A 126 9.45 -4.63 11.19
N LEU A 127 9.67 -5.70 10.42
CA LEU A 127 8.97 -5.97 9.17
C LEU A 127 7.76 -6.85 9.48
N GLN A 128 6.57 -6.31 9.27
CA GLN A 128 5.30 -7.00 9.50
C GLN A 128 4.91 -7.88 8.30
N ASP A 129 3.95 -8.80 8.50
CA ASP A 129 3.48 -9.75 7.47
C ASP A 129 2.73 -9.06 6.32
N ASP A 130 2.11 -7.91 6.59
CA ASP A 130 1.52 -7.05 5.56
C ASP A 130 2.58 -6.29 4.73
N GLY A 131 3.86 -6.37 5.12
CA GLY A 131 4.96 -5.69 4.46
C GLY A 131 5.14 -4.25 4.90
N ASP A 132 4.52 -3.81 6.00
CA ASP A 132 4.92 -2.55 6.62
C ASP A 132 6.21 -2.69 7.42
N LEU A 133 7.08 -1.70 7.29
CA LEU A 133 8.26 -1.54 8.12
C LEU A 133 7.94 -0.53 9.22
N VAL A 134 8.00 -0.96 10.47
CA VAL A 134 7.61 -0.13 11.62
C VAL A 134 8.73 0.02 12.63
N VAL A 135 8.73 1.13 13.38
CA VAL A 135 9.55 1.26 14.59
C VAL A 135 8.64 1.11 15.80
N LEU A 136 8.93 0.11 16.63
CA LEU A 136 8.24 -0.12 17.90
C LEU A 136 9.12 0.36 19.06
N ASP A 137 8.52 1.10 19.98
CA ASP A 137 9.16 1.50 21.23
C ASP A 137 9.35 0.28 22.18
N PRO A 138 10.02 0.45 23.33
CA PRO A 138 10.25 -0.64 24.28
C PRO A 138 8.98 -1.22 24.92
N GLN A 139 7.87 -0.48 24.87
CA GLN A 139 6.56 -0.90 25.35
C GLN A 139 5.77 -1.64 24.26
N GLY A 140 6.24 -1.63 23.01
CA GLY A 140 5.56 -2.21 21.86
C GLY A 140 4.64 -1.24 21.13
N THR A 141 4.64 0.04 21.48
CA THR A 141 3.89 1.07 20.76
C THR A 141 4.57 1.35 19.42
N GLN A 142 3.80 1.37 18.34
CA GLN A 142 4.28 1.82 17.04
C GLN A 142 4.47 3.34 17.05
N VAL A 143 5.69 3.79 16.79
CA VAL A 143 6.06 5.22 16.79
C VAL A 143 6.41 5.75 15.40
N TRP A 144 6.51 4.86 14.42
CA TRP A 144 6.67 5.17 13.01
C TRP A 144 6.31 3.95 12.16
N GLU A 145 5.87 4.20 10.93
CA GLU A 145 5.61 3.20 9.90
C GLU A 145 6.04 3.74 8.53
N SER A 146 6.37 2.83 7.61
CA SER A 146 6.74 3.17 6.24
C SER A 146 5.55 3.42 5.33
N GLY A 147 4.35 2.94 5.70
CA GLY A 147 3.15 2.98 4.88
C GLY A 147 3.22 2.01 3.70
N THR A 148 3.97 0.92 3.83
CA THR A 148 4.14 -0.11 2.78
C THR A 148 3.26 -1.33 2.98
N ALA A 149 2.41 -1.32 4.01
CA ALA A 149 1.40 -2.34 4.28
C ALA A 149 0.57 -2.65 3.02
N VAL A 150 0.45 -3.94 2.71
CA VAL A 150 -0.50 -4.50 1.73
C VAL A 150 -1.53 -5.26 2.54
N ARG A 151 -2.78 -4.86 2.36
CA ARG A 151 -3.89 -5.61 2.92
C ARG A 151 -3.90 -7.01 2.29
N PRO A 152 -4.13 -8.07 3.08
CA PRO A 152 -4.14 -9.42 2.55
C PRO A 152 -5.19 -9.56 1.43
N SER A 153 -4.88 -10.34 0.40
CA SER A 153 -5.87 -10.71 -0.63
C SER A 153 -6.61 -12.00 -0.29
N ILE A 154 -6.24 -12.66 0.81
CA ILE A 154 -6.75 -13.98 1.19
C ILE A 154 -7.24 -13.95 2.64
N LEU A 155 -8.46 -14.41 2.86
CA LEU A 155 -8.95 -14.81 4.17
C LEU A 155 -8.88 -16.34 4.28
N PRO A 156 -8.00 -16.92 5.12
CA PRO A 156 -7.88 -18.36 5.27
C PRO A 156 -9.04 -18.95 6.07
N SER A 157 -9.19 -20.28 6.02
CA SER A 157 -10.12 -21.02 6.88
C SER A 157 -9.93 -20.66 8.36
N GLY A 158 -11.02 -20.34 9.05
CA GLY A 158 -11.03 -19.85 10.43
C GLY A 158 -10.75 -18.35 10.57
N GLY A 159 -10.45 -17.65 9.47
CA GLY A 159 -10.22 -16.21 9.46
C GLY A 159 -11.49 -15.41 9.71
N VAL A 160 -11.31 -14.25 10.35
CA VAL A 160 -12.36 -13.29 10.68
C VAL A 160 -11.90 -11.92 10.19
N LEU A 161 -12.82 -11.16 9.57
CA LEU A 161 -12.71 -9.73 9.36
C LEU A 161 -13.71 -9.04 10.28
N GLU A 162 -13.20 -8.19 11.16
CA GLU A 162 -13.95 -7.32 12.05
C GLU A 162 -14.31 -6.00 11.36
N PRO A 163 -15.23 -5.18 11.90
CA PRO A 163 -15.49 -3.85 11.36
C PRO A 163 -14.20 -3.03 11.18
N GLY A 164 -13.99 -2.51 9.97
CA GLY A 164 -12.78 -1.78 9.59
C GLY A 164 -11.67 -2.64 8.98
N ASP A 165 -11.72 -3.97 9.13
CA ASP A 165 -10.82 -4.89 8.42
C ASP A 165 -11.18 -4.96 6.95
N ALA A 166 -10.16 -5.19 6.10
CA ALA A 166 -10.38 -5.33 4.68
C ALA A 166 -9.39 -6.30 4.03
N LEU A 167 -9.82 -6.88 2.91
CA LEU A 167 -8.94 -7.51 1.94
C LEU A 167 -8.72 -6.56 0.76
N SER A 168 -7.55 -6.62 0.13
CA SER A 168 -7.32 -5.96 -1.15
C SER A 168 -6.80 -6.94 -2.20
N SER A 169 -7.13 -6.73 -3.46
CA SER A 169 -6.51 -7.50 -4.55
C SER A 169 -4.98 -7.30 -4.52
N PRO A 170 -4.19 -8.27 -5.00
CA PRO A 170 -2.72 -8.14 -5.06
C PRO A 170 -2.22 -6.84 -5.71
N ASP A 171 -2.93 -6.33 -6.71
CA ASP A 171 -2.64 -5.05 -7.37
C ASP A 171 -3.26 -3.81 -6.71
N GLY A 172 -4.00 -3.99 -5.62
CA GLY A 172 -4.61 -2.92 -4.82
C GLY A 172 -5.86 -2.27 -5.42
N ARG A 173 -6.34 -2.70 -6.59
CA ARG A 173 -7.47 -2.07 -7.29
C ARG A 173 -8.84 -2.44 -6.72
N HIS A 174 -8.94 -3.52 -5.99
CA HIS A 174 -10.20 -4.00 -5.43
C HIS A 174 -10.08 -4.15 -3.92
N THR A 175 -11.14 -3.82 -3.19
CA THR A 175 -11.13 -3.91 -1.72
C THR A 175 -12.43 -4.47 -1.20
N LEU A 176 -12.36 -5.56 -0.43
CA LEU A 176 -13.48 -6.08 0.36
C LEU A 176 -13.40 -5.48 1.76
N LEU A 177 -14.41 -4.75 2.21
CA LEU A 177 -14.44 -4.06 3.49
C LEU A 177 -15.64 -4.50 4.31
N VAL A 178 -15.43 -4.72 5.61
CA VAL A 178 -16.52 -4.76 6.60
C VAL A 178 -16.75 -3.35 7.11
N LEU A 179 -17.88 -2.75 6.72
CA LEU A 179 -18.26 -1.38 7.05
C LEU A 179 -18.75 -1.29 8.51
N ASP A 180 -18.65 -0.09 9.10
CA ASP A 180 -19.07 0.16 10.49
C ASP A 180 -20.58 -0.06 10.72
N ASP A 181 -21.38 0.07 9.66
CA ASP A 181 -22.81 -0.21 9.68
C ASP A 181 -23.14 -1.71 9.61
N GLY A 182 -22.12 -2.56 9.44
CA GLY A 182 -22.21 -4.01 9.37
C GLY A 182 -22.26 -4.59 7.96
N ASP A 183 -22.32 -3.74 6.93
CA ASP A 183 -22.37 -4.23 5.56
C ASP A 183 -20.98 -4.71 5.12
N VAL A 184 -20.93 -5.76 4.31
CA VAL A 184 -19.68 -6.25 3.74
C VAL A 184 -19.70 -5.97 2.25
N ALA A 185 -18.88 -5.01 1.83
CA ALA A 185 -18.91 -4.47 0.48
C ALA A 185 -17.58 -4.73 -0.26
N LEU A 186 -17.69 -5.19 -1.50
CA LEU A 186 -16.58 -5.25 -2.44
C LEU A 186 -16.60 -4.01 -3.33
N LEU A 187 -15.54 -3.22 -3.24
CA LEU A 187 -15.35 -1.99 -4.00
C LEU A 187 -14.42 -2.23 -5.19
N GLY A 188 -14.77 -1.61 -6.32
CA GLY A 188 -13.90 -1.50 -7.49
C GLY A 188 -12.87 -0.37 -7.36
N PRO A 189 -12.00 -0.20 -8.37
CA PRO A 189 -10.99 0.85 -8.42
C PRO A 189 -11.58 2.27 -8.47
N ASP A 190 -12.80 2.39 -8.99
CA ASP A 190 -13.62 3.60 -9.02
C ASP A 190 -14.37 3.87 -7.70
N ALA A 191 -14.01 3.12 -6.64
CA ALA A 191 -14.69 3.11 -5.33
C ALA A 191 -16.18 2.74 -5.37
N ALA A 192 -16.70 2.26 -6.50
CA ALA A 192 -18.08 1.85 -6.60
C ALA A 192 -18.27 0.43 -6.07
N THR A 193 -19.36 0.23 -5.32
CA THR A 193 -19.73 -1.08 -4.80
C THR A 193 -20.10 -2.03 -5.94
N ARG A 194 -19.31 -3.09 -6.12
CA ARG A 194 -19.54 -4.16 -7.08
C ARG A 194 -20.41 -5.27 -6.49
N TRP A 195 -20.26 -5.52 -5.20
CA TRP A 195 -21.06 -6.49 -4.46
C TRP A 195 -21.19 -6.07 -3.00
N SER A 196 -22.29 -6.45 -2.36
CA SER A 196 -22.58 -6.19 -0.95
C SER A 196 -23.42 -7.32 -0.36
N THR A 197 -23.26 -7.60 0.93
CA THR A 197 -24.11 -8.55 1.66
C THR A 197 -25.48 -7.97 2.00
N GLY A 198 -25.61 -6.64 2.01
CA GLY A 198 -26.81 -5.90 2.40
C GLY A 198 -27.13 -6.06 3.89
N THR A 199 -26.09 -6.21 4.72
CA THR A 199 -26.23 -6.53 6.15
C THR A 199 -26.05 -5.28 7.00
N ASP A 200 -27.11 -4.56 7.33
CA ASP A 200 -26.99 -3.30 8.09
C ASP A 200 -27.05 -3.53 9.62
N GLN A 201 -26.09 -4.27 10.18
CA GLN A 201 -25.98 -4.50 11.64
C GLN A 201 -24.60 -4.09 12.18
N PRO A 202 -24.48 -2.95 12.89
CA PRO A 202 -23.21 -2.49 13.44
C PRO A 202 -22.54 -3.55 14.32
N GLY A 203 -21.22 -3.70 14.14
CA GLY A 203 -20.45 -4.73 14.83
C GLY A 203 -20.51 -6.11 14.18
N ALA A 204 -21.16 -6.27 13.02
CA ALA A 204 -21.12 -7.52 12.28
C ALA A 204 -19.70 -7.87 11.83
N THR A 205 -19.41 -9.17 11.77
CA THR A 205 -18.11 -9.71 11.35
C THR A 205 -18.30 -10.65 10.17
N LEU A 206 -17.33 -10.67 9.25
CA LEU A 206 -17.24 -11.66 8.17
C LEU A 206 -16.29 -12.78 8.61
N THR A 207 -16.80 -14.01 8.74
CA THR A 207 -16.02 -15.18 9.14
C THR A 207 -16.04 -16.24 8.05
N LEU A 208 -14.86 -16.75 7.67
CA LEU A 208 -14.75 -18.01 6.93
C LEU A 208 -14.65 -19.15 7.94
N SER A 209 -15.78 -19.82 8.19
CA SER A 209 -15.86 -20.92 9.16
C SER A 209 -14.99 -22.11 8.75
N GLU A 210 -14.49 -22.88 9.72
CA GLU A 210 -13.65 -24.08 9.47
C GLU A 210 -14.33 -25.16 8.62
N ASP A 211 -15.67 -25.15 8.53
CA ASP A 211 -16.45 -26.05 7.68
C ASP A 211 -16.52 -25.60 6.21
N GLY A 212 -15.92 -24.46 5.87
CA GLY A 212 -15.90 -23.88 4.53
C GLY A 212 -17.02 -22.90 4.24
N ASN A 213 -17.85 -22.53 5.22
CA ASN A 213 -18.93 -21.57 5.01
C ASN A 213 -18.48 -20.14 5.32
N LEU A 214 -18.68 -19.21 4.38
CA LEU A 214 -18.47 -17.79 4.59
C LEU A 214 -19.75 -17.18 5.18
N VAL A 215 -19.64 -16.49 6.31
CA VAL A 215 -20.77 -16.05 7.14
C VAL A 215 -20.58 -14.62 7.58
N VAL A 216 -21.63 -13.80 7.45
CA VAL A 216 -21.74 -12.55 8.20
C VAL A 216 -22.63 -12.79 9.40
N ALA A 217 -22.14 -12.48 10.60
CA ALA A 217 -22.89 -12.62 11.84
C ALA A 217 -22.84 -11.32 12.65
N ASP A 218 -23.90 -11.04 13.39
CA ASP A 218 -23.96 -9.93 14.33
C ASP A 218 -23.16 -10.24 15.62
N PRO A 219 -23.02 -9.27 16.55
CA PRO A 219 -22.29 -9.47 17.80
C PRO A 219 -22.87 -10.55 18.73
N ASP A 220 -24.16 -10.89 18.61
CA ASP A 220 -24.80 -11.95 19.39
C ASP A 220 -24.55 -13.34 18.78
N GLY A 221 -23.91 -13.40 17.60
CA GLY A 221 -23.60 -14.61 16.85
C GLY A 221 -24.75 -15.04 15.93
N ASP A 222 -25.79 -14.23 15.78
CA ASP A 222 -26.88 -14.49 14.86
C ASP A 222 -26.42 -14.23 13.43
N ARG A 223 -26.70 -15.21 12.56
CA ARG A 223 -26.20 -15.20 11.18
C ARG A 223 -27.08 -14.35 10.29
N LEU A 224 -26.52 -13.26 9.76
CA LEU A 224 -27.18 -12.30 8.88
C LEU A 224 -27.12 -12.74 7.41
N TRP A 225 -25.96 -13.23 6.96
CA TRP A 225 -25.72 -13.71 5.59
C TRP A 225 -24.86 -14.98 5.58
N ARG A 226 -24.92 -15.76 4.48
CA ARG A 226 -23.99 -16.88 4.23
C ARG A 226 -23.84 -17.23 2.75
N SER A 227 -22.66 -17.73 2.36
CA SER A 227 -22.37 -18.28 1.03
C SER A 227 -23.04 -19.64 0.76
N ARG A 228 -23.38 -20.39 1.82
CA ARG A 228 -23.95 -21.76 1.78
C ARG A 228 -22.96 -22.80 1.22
N THR A 229 -21.69 -22.66 1.57
CA THR A 229 -20.58 -23.53 1.13
C THR A 229 -20.05 -24.45 2.23
N ALA A 230 -20.86 -24.72 3.26
CA ALA A 230 -20.50 -25.68 4.30
C ALA A 230 -20.25 -27.09 3.71
N GLY A 231 -19.25 -27.80 4.26
CA GLY A 231 -18.82 -29.12 3.77
C GLY A 231 -17.50 -29.09 2.98
N HIS A 232 -16.85 -27.92 2.90
CA HIS A 232 -15.58 -27.69 2.21
C HIS A 232 -14.51 -27.17 3.19
N PRO A 233 -14.10 -27.97 4.18
CA PRO A 233 -13.16 -27.52 5.21
C PRO A 233 -11.78 -27.17 4.61
N GLY A 234 -11.12 -26.18 5.19
CA GLY A 234 -9.84 -25.69 4.68
C GLY A 234 -9.95 -24.81 3.43
N SER A 235 -11.16 -24.34 3.10
CA SER A 235 -11.35 -23.37 2.03
C SER A 235 -10.63 -22.05 2.32
N SER A 236 -10.37 -21.28 1.27
CA SER A 236 -9.81 -19.93 1.36
C SER A 236 -10.63 -18.97 0.49
N LEU A 237 -10.92 -17.80 1.02
CA LEU A 237 -11.54 -16.70 0.28
C LEU A 237 -10.43 -15.85 -0.33
N VAL A 238 -10.48 -15.61 -1.63
CA VAL A 238 -9.43 -14.93 -2.39
C VAL A 238 -10.03 -13.79 -3.18
N LEU A 239 -9.53 -12.57 -2.98
CA LEU A 239 -9.81 -11.39 -3.80
C LEU A 239 -8.78 -11.30 -4.92
N GLN A 240 -9.25 -11.35 -6.17
CA GLN A 240 -8.41 -11.43 -7.35
C GLN A 240 -8.25 -10.05 -8.02
N ASP A 241 -7.21 -9.89 -8.84
CA ASP A 241 -6.91 -8.66 -9.59
C ASP A 241 -7.97 -8.34 -10.66
N ASP A 242 -8.82 -9.29 -11.03
CA ASP A 242 -9.95 -9.06 -11.93
C ASP A 242 -11.21 -8.59 -11.19
N GLY A 243 -11.16 -8.47 -9.86
CA GLY A 243 -12.26 -7.99 -9.04
C GLY A 243 -13.27 -9.07 -8.68
N ASP A 244 -13.00 -10.35 -8.94
CA ASP A 244 -13.79 -11.44 -8.37
C ASP A 244 -13.32 -11.80 -6.96
N LEU A 245 -14.28 -12.07 -6.07
CA LEU A 245 -14.04 -12.59 -4.73
C LEU A 245 -14.50 -14.05 -4.72
N VAL A 246 -13.53 -14.96 -4.67
CA VAL A 246 -13.75 -16.38 -4.92
C VAL A 246 -13.43 -17.21 -3.68
N LEU A 247 -14.31 -18.15 -3.35
CA LEU A 247 -14.01 -19.17 -2.35
C LEU A 247 -13.49 -20.42 -3.05
N TYR A 248 -12.23 -20.77 -2.78
CA TYR A 248 -11.58 -21.98 -3.30
C TYR A 248 -11.52 -23.06 -2.22
N ASP A 249 -11.84 -24.29 -2.60
CA ASP A 249 -11.57 -25.45 -1.76
C ASP A 249 -10.08 -25.85 -1.78
N VAL A 250 -9.70 -26.82 -0.94
CA VAL A 250 -8.32 -27.32 -0.82
C VAL A 250 -7.75 -27.95 -2.10
N ALA A 251 -8.60 -28.29 -3.08
CA ALA A 251 -8.19 -28.80 -4.38
C ALA A 251 -8.02 -27.67 -5.42
N GLY A 252 -8.28 -26.41 -5.04
CA GLY A 252 -8.24 -25.25 -5.92
C GLY A 252 -9.51 -25.08 -6.76
N THR A 253 -10.61 -25.76 -6.43
CA THR A 253 -11.89 -25.62 -7.14
C THR A 253 -12.67 -24.45 -6.57
N ALA A 254 -13.17 -23.56 -7.43
CA ALA A 254 -14.07 -22.48 -7.01
C ALA A 254 -15.43 -23.07 -6.59
N VAL A 255 -15.81 -22.87 -5.33
CA VAL A 255 -17.08 -23.36 -4.76
C VAL A 255 -18.12 -22.24 -4.60
N TRP A 256 -17.68 -20.99 -4.62
CA TRP A 256 -18.52 -19.79 -4.63
C TRP A 256 -17.75 -18.59 -5.20
N SER A 257 -18.45 -17.63 -5.79
CA SER A 257 -17.87 -16.39 -6.34
C SER A 257 -18.93 -15.28 -6.29
N THR A 258 -18.49 -14.02 -6.14
CA THR A 258 -19.34 -12.83 -6.26
C THR A 258 -19.78 -12.56 -7.69
N GLY A 259 -19.02 -13.06 -8.68
CA GLY A 259 -19.28 -12.84 -10.10
C GLY A 259 -19.02 -11.40 -10.53
N THR A 260 -18.10 -10.73 -9.83
CA THR A 260 -17.83 -9.29 -9.97
C THR A 260 -16.67 -8.97 -10.89
N VAL A 261 -16.20 -9.96 -11.65
CA VAL A 261 -15.14 -9.82 -12.65
C VAL A 261 -15.36 -8.54 -13.46
N VAL A 262 -14.46 -7.59 -13.29
CA VAL A 262 -14.29 -6.46 -14.20
C VAL A 262 -13.67 -7.06 -15.44
N GLY A 263 -14.46 -7.11 -16.52
CA GLY A 263 -14.23 -7.92 -17.72
C GLY A 263 -12.79 -7.88 -18.21
N PRO A 264 -12.29 -8.97 -18.85
CA PRO A 264 -10.86 -9.12 -19.08
C PRO A 264 -10.29 -7.88 -19.77
N PRO A 265 -9.16 -7.33 -19.30
CA PRO A 265 -8.56 -6.17 -19.93
C PRO A 265 -7.91 -6.53 -21.26
N ALA A 266 -7.85 -7.81 -21.63
CA ALA A 266 -7.20 -8.25 -22.85
C ALA A 266 -7.98 -9.37 -23.57
N LEU A 267 -7.88 -9.33 -24.89
CA LEU A 267 -8.34 -10.37 -25.80
C LEU A 267 -7.13 -10.98 -26.52
N ALA A 268 -6.80 -12.22 -26.14
CA ALA A 268 -5.73 -12.98 -26.76
C ALA A 268 -6.20 -13.65 -28.08
N ALA A 269 -5.24 -13.94 -28.96
CA ALA A 269 -5.52 -14.65 -30.20
C ALA A 269 -6.19 -16.02 -29.95
N GLY A 270 -7.27 -16.29 -30.67
CA GLY A 270 -8.02 -17.55 -30.59
C GLY A 270 -9.14 -17.60 -29.55
N THR A 271 -9.33 -16.55 -28.75
CA THR A 271 -10.46 -16.42 -27.81
C THR A 271 -11.39 -15.32 -28.32
N PRO A 272 -12.45 -15.63 -29.08
CA PRO A 272 -13.35 -14.61 -29.61
C PRO A 272 -14.27 -14.04 -28.52
N LEU A 273 -14.51 -12.72 -28.56
CA LEU A 273 -15.54 -12.03 -27.80
C LEU A 273 -16.85 -12.05 -28.60
N ALA A 274 -17.90 -12.69 -28.07
CA ALA A 274 -19.21 -12.75 -28.72
C ALA A 274 -19.95 -11.41 -28.63
N ALA A 275 -20.97 -11.21 -29.47
CA ALA A 275 -21.86 -10.05 -29.39
C ALA A 275 -22.49 -9.91 -27.98
N GLY A 276 -22.51 -8.68 -27.47
CA GLY A 276 -22.88 -8.36 -26.09
C GLY A 276 -21.77 -8.60 -25.06
N GLY A 277 -20.62 -9.14 -25.47
CA GLY A 277 -19.41 -9.20 -24.66
C GLY A 277 -18.69 -7.85 -24.60
N ARG A 278 -17.93 -7.64 -23.52
CA ARG A 278 -17.16 -6.44 -23.23
C ARG A 278 -15.76 -6.78 -22.71
N LEU A 279 -14.76 -5.99 -23.09
CA LEU A 279 -13.48 -5.86 -22.37
C LEU A 279 -13.55 -4.60 -21.51
N THR A 280 -12.91 -4.61 -20.35
CA THR A 280 -12.86 -3.44 -19.46
C THR A 280 -11.42 -3.18 -19.02
N SER A 281 -11.00 -1.92 -18.99
CA SER A 281 -9.69 -1.54 -18.46
C SER A 281 -9.57 -1.87 -16.98
N PRO A 282 -8.32 -1.95 -16.47
CA PRO A 282 -8.07 -2.20 -15.06
C PRO A 282 -8.80 -1.22 -14.10
N ASP A 283 -8.93 0.04 -14.47
CA ASP A 283 -9.63 1.06 -13.66
C ASP A 283 -11.17 1.02 -13.79
N GLY A 284 -11.72 0.16 -14.65
CA GLY A 284 -13.16 0.05 -14.87
C GLY A 284 -13.76 1.11 -15.81
N HIS A 285 -13.03 2.16 -16.17
CA HIS A 285 -13.56 3.32 -16.88
C HIS A 285 -13.63 3.11 -18.39
N LEU A 286 -12.58 2.57 -18.99
CA LEU A 286 -12.53 2.29 -20.42
C LEU A 286 -13.12 0.91 -20.71
N HIS A 287 -14.01 0.84 -21.69
CA HIS A 287 -14.63 -0.42 -22.07
C HIS A 287 -14.87 -0.52 -23.57
N LEU A 288 -14.62 -1.71 -24.08
CA LEU A 288 -14.75 -2.07 -25.48
C LEU A 288 -15.87 -3.11 -25.61
N GLU A 289 -16.96 -2.75 -26.29
CA GLU A 289 -18.16 -3.57 -26.39
C GLU A 289 -18.54 -3.86 -27.85
N LEU A 290 -18.87 -5.11 -28.14
CA LEU A 290 -19.44 -5.50 -29.43
C LEU A 290 -20.97 -5.37 -29.39
N GLY A 291 -21.47 -4.22 -29.87
CA GLY A 291 -22.88 -3.91 -29.98
C GLY A 291 -23.47 -4.22 -31.37
N ALA A 292 -24.76 -3.92 -31.54
CA ALA A 292 -25.50 -4.23 -32.77
C ALA A 292 -24.98 -3.50 -34.04
N ALA A 293 -24.36 -2.32 -33.85
CA ALA A 293 -23.81 -1.51 -34.93
C ALA A 293 -22.33 -1.82 -35.24
N GLY A 294 -21.66 -2.61 -34.40
CA GLY A 294 -20.22 -2.86 -34.45
C GLY A 294 -19.57 -2.64 -33.09
N LEU A 295 -18.29 -2.29 -33.12
CA LEU A 295 -17.45 -2.16 -31.93
C LEU A 295 -17.48 -0.72 -31.40
N VAL A 296 -17.65 -0.56 -30.10
CA VAL A 296 -17.66 0.75 -29.43
C VAL A 296 -16.65 0.73 -28.29
N LEU A 297 -15.70 1.66 -28.32
CA LEU A 297 -14.83 1.99 -27.20
C LEU A 297 -15.42 3.22 -26.50
N ALA A 298 -15.72 3.11 -25.22
CA ALA A 298 -16.25 4.19 -24.41
C ALA A 298 -15.48 4.30 -23.09
N TYR A 299 -15.28 5.54 -22.63
CA TYR A 299 -14.73 5.86 -21.32
C TYR A 299 -15.88 6.41 -20.48
N ASP A 300 -16.24 5.71 -19.40
CA ASP A 300 -17.52 5.88 -18.72
C ASP A 300 -18.68 5.86 -19.73
N ASP A 301 -19.52 6.89 -19.77
CA ASP A 301 -20.64 6.95 -20.72
C ASP A 301 -20.27 7.64 -22.05
N THR A 302 -19.00 8.03 -22.24
CA THR A 302 -18.56 8.80 -23.40
C THR A 302 -17.90 7.92 -24.45
N VAL A 303 -18.46 7.91 -25.66
CA VAL A 303 -17.88 7.19 -26.81
C VAL A 303 -16.58 7.85 -27.23
N VAL A 304 -15.49 7.08 -27.16
CA VAL A 304 -14.13 7.47 -27.56
C VAL A 304 -13.89 7.15 -29.02
N TRP A 305 -14.30 5.95 -29.46
CA TRP A 305 -14.04 5.46 -30.81
C TRP A 305 -15.04 4.37 -31.20
N THR A 306 -15.28 4.21 -32.50
CA THR A 306 -16.15 3.15 -33.04
C THR A 306 -15.55 2.49 -34.29
N ALA A 307 -15.86 1.22 -34.49
CA ALA A 307 -15.75 0.53 -35.77
C ALA A 307 -17.13 0.01 -36.18
N GLU A 308 -17.68 0.61 -37.23
CA GLU A 308 -18.97 0.19 -37.79
C GLU A 308 -18.84 -1.18 -38.46
N ALA A 309 -19.60 -2.15 -37.97
CA ALA A 309 -19.74 -3.47 -38.56
C ALA A 309 -21.14 -4.04 -38.26
N PRO A 310 -22.20 -3.48 -38.88
CA PRO A 310 -23.56 -3.92 -38.62
C PRO A 310 -23.71 -5.42 -38.90
N GLY A 311 -24.26 -6.15 -37.92
CA GLY A 311 -24.44 -7.60 -38.02
C GLY A 311 -23.22 -8.44 -37.61
N ALA A 312 -22.17 -7.83 -37.08
CA ALA A 312 -21.08 -8.55 -36.44
C ALA A 312 -21.58 -9.32 -35.20
N THR A 313 -21.14 -10.57 -35.07
CA THR A 313 -21.49 -11.46 -33.97
C THR A 313 -20.30 -11.89 -33.13
N ALA A 314 -19.07 -11.64 -33.60
CA ALA A 314 -17.86 -11.90 -32.84
C ALA A 314 -16.75 -10.90 -33.18
N LEU A 315 -15.95 -10.56 -32.17
CA LEU A 315 -14.66 -9.87 -32.24
C LEU A 315 -13.56 -10.90 -31.95
N ALA A 316 -12.48 -10.93 -32.72
CA ALA A 316 -11.35 -11.81 -32.45
C ALA A 316 -10.03 -11.20 -32.90
N VAL A 317 -8.97 -11.48 -32.14
CA VAL A 317 -7.60 -11.40 -32.68
C VAL A 317 -7.29 -12.72 -33.37
N GLN A 318 -7.01 -12.67 -34.68
CA GLN A 318 -6.69 -13.85 -35.48
C GLN A 318 -5.27 -14.35 -35.20
N GLY A 319 -4.97 -15.57 -35.66
CA GLY A 319 -3.65 -16.17 -35.47
C GLY A 319 -2.49 -15.43 -36.16
N ASP A 320 -2.79 -14.56 -37.12
CA ASP A 320 -1.83 -13.68 -37.77
C ASP A 320 -1.72 -12.29 -37.11
N GLY A 321 -2.48 -12.01 -36.05
CA GLY A 321 -2.48 -10.74 -35.32
C GLY A 321 -3.46 -9.68 -35.84
N ASP A 322 -4.30 -9.99 -36.83
CA ASP A 322 -5.34 -9.06 -37.27
C ASP A 322 -6.56 -9.09 -36.33
N VAL A 323 -7.09 -7.93 -35.96
CA VAL A 323 -8.31 -7.82 -35.16
C VAL A 323 -9.49 -7.74 -36.12
N VAL A 324 -10.42 -8.68 -36.03
CA VAL A 324 -11.57 -8.74 -36.94
C VAL A 324 -12.90 -8.75 -36.23
N LEU A 325 -13.90 -8.18 -36.90
CA LEU A 325 -15.31 -8.37 -36.58
C LEU A 325 -15.92 -9.29 -37.64
N THR A 326 -16.53 -10.39 -37.20
CA THR A 326 -17.13 -11.39 -38.09
C THR A 326 -18.63 -11.51 -37.90
N GLY A 327 -19.37 -11.69 -39.00
CA GLY A 327 -20.80 -12.01 -38.98
C GLY A 327 -21.07 -13.48 -38.62
N ALA A 328 -22.36 -13.82 -38.49
CA ALA A 328 -22.81 -15.18 -38.11
C ALA A 328 -22.43 -16.27 -39.14
N ASP A 329 -22.19 -15.87 -40.39
CA ASP A 329 -21.73 -16.73 -41.48
C ASP A 329 -20.19 -16.86 -41.54
N GLY A 330 -19.48 -16.20 -40.61
CA GLY A 330 -18.02 -16.16 -40.57
C GLY A 330 -17.40 -15.13 -41.53
N ALA A 331 -18.20 -14.33 -42.23
CA ALA A 331 -17.68 -13.27 -43.08
C ALA A 331 -17.00 -12.17 -42.23
N VAL A 332 -15.81 -11.74 -42.62
CA VAL A 332 -15.14 -10.58 -42.02
C VAL A 332 -15.85 -9.31 -42.48
N LEU A 333 -16.43 -8.58 -41.53
CA LEU A 333 -17.18 -7.35 -41.77
C LEU A 333 -16.30 -6.10 -41.55
N TRP A 334 -15.28 -6.22 -40.69
CA TRP A 334 -14.29 -5.18 -40.41
C TRP A 334 -12.97 -5.83 -39.96
N ALA A 335 -11.85 -5.16 -40.25
CA ALA A 335 -10.51 -5.60 -39.83
C ALA A 335 -9.63 -4.39 -39.47
N SER A 336 -8.73 -4.55 -38.50
CA SER A 336 -7.75 -3.52 -38.10
C SER A 336 -6.62 -3.33 -39.11
N ALA A 337 -6.46 -4.26 -40.06
CA ALA A 337 -5.38 -4.28 -41.04
C ALA A 337 -3.99 -4.39 -40.38
N THR A 338 -3.89 -5.23 -39.35
CA THR A 338 -2.66 -5.54 -38.61
C THR A 338 -2.16 -6.99 -38.74
N PRO A 339 -2.31 -7.68 -39.90
CA PRO A 339 -1.82 -9.06 -40.02
C PRO A 339 -0.28 -9.11 -40.05
N GLY A 340 0.29 -10.29 -39.77
CA GLY A 340 1.74 -10.55 -39.78
C GLY A 340 2.41 -10.54 -38.41
N HIS A 341 1.61 -10.45 -37.34
CA HIS A 341 2.05 -10.37 -35.95
C HIS A 341 1.42 -11.49 -35.11
N PRO A 342 1.80 -12.77 -35.32
CA PRO A 342 1.22 -13.89 -34.59
C PRO A 342 1.45 -13.75 -33.09
N GLY A 343 0.40 -14.03 -32.32
CA GLY A 343 0.39 -13.87 -30.86
C GLY A 343 0.16 -12.45 -30.38
N ALA A 344 -0.24 -11.52 -31.27
CA ALA A 344 -0.68 -10.21 -30.83
C ALA A 344 -1.88 -10.30 -29.88
N THR A 345 -1.97 -9.36 -28.95
CA THR A 345 -3.01 -9.27 -27.94
C THR A 345 -3.61 -7.87 -27.97
N LEU A 346 -4.94 -7.78 -28.05
CA LEU A 346 -5.67 -6.52 -27.88
C LEU A 346 -5.86 -6.29 -26.38
N GLN A 347 -5.53 -5.12 -25.87
CA GLN A 347 -5.53 -4.79 -24.44
C GLN A 347 -6.13 -3.41 -24.20
N LEU A 348 -6.90 -3.27 -23.13
CA LEU A 348 -7.33 -2.02 -22.53
C LEU A 348 -6.41 -1.70 -21.36
N GLU A 349 -5.82 -0.52 -21.41
CA GLU A 349 -5.12 0.15 -20.32
C GLU A 349 -5.97 1.36 -19.89
N GLU A 350 -5.68 1.98 -18.74
CA GLU A 350 -6.45 3.10 -18.15
C GLU A 350 -6.75 4.23 -19.15
N GLY A 351 -5.82 4.53 -20.06
CA GLY A 351 -5.96 5.61 -21.04
C GLY A 351 -6.04 5.20 -22.51
N ALA A 352 -6.03 3.91 -22.85
CA ALA A 352 -5.97 3.49 -24.25
C ALA A 352 -6.41 2.05 -24.50
N MET A 353 -6.88 1.80 -25.71
CA MET A 353 -6.94 0.46 -26.30
C MET A 353 -5.69 0.26 -27.18
N LEU A 354 -4.95 -0.82 -26.99
CA LEU A 354 -3.73 -1.13 -27.73
C LEU A 354 -3.74 -2.55 -28.28
N LEU A 355 -3.14 -2.75 -29.45
CA LEU A 355 -2.76 -4.05 -29.96
C LEU A 355 -1.23 -4.18 -29.84
N ARG A 356 -0.74 -5.13 -29.04
CA ARG A 356 0.69 -5.35 -28.83
C ARG A 356 1.13 -6.70 -29.38
N ALA A 357 2.29 -6.73 -30.05
CA ALA A 357 2.96 -7.98 -30.40
C ALA A 357 3.60 -8.65 -29.17
N PRO A 358 3.92 -9.96 -29.22
CA PRO A 358 4.64 -10.64 -28.13
C PRO A 358 5.99 -10.02 -27.74
N THR A 359 6.59 -9.24 -28.65
CA THR A 359 7.84 -8.52 -28.42
C THR A 359 7.65 -7.23 -27.61
N GLY A 360 6.41 -6.85 -27.30
CA GLY A 360 6.05 -5.57 -26.67
C GLY A 360 5.83 -4.42 -27.66
N GLN A 361 6.08 -4.64 -28.96
CA GLN A 361 5.84 -3.63 -30.00
C GLN A 361 4.34 -3.28 -30.10
N GLU A 362 4.03 -1.99 -30.05
CA GLU A 362 2.69 -1.47 -30.31
C GLU A 362 2.40 -1.49 -31.83
N LEU A 363 1.30 -2.12 -32.21
CA LEU A 363 0.88 -2.31 -33.60
C LEU A 363 -0.28 -1.38 -33.98
N TRP A 364 -1.16 -1.11 -33.00
CA TRP A 364 -2.31 -0.24 -33.14
C TRP A 364 -2.69 0.32 -31.77
N ARG A 365 -3.22 1.55 -31.76
CA ARG A 365 -3.61 2.26 -30.56
C ARG A 365 -4.78 3.18 -30.84
N VAL A 366 -5.68 3.25 -29.87
CA VAL A 366 -6.73 4.25 -29.77
C VAL A 366 -6.63 4.87 -28.39
N ASP A 367 -6.19 6.12 -28.34
CA ASP A 367 -6.11 6.89 -27.09
C ASP A 367 -7.49 7.37 -26.66
N VAL A 368 -7.73 7.31 -25.36
CA VAL A 368 -8.80 8.06 -24.73
C VAL A 368 -8.38 9.53 -24.72
N PRO A 369 -9.23 10.47 -25.19
CA PRO A 369 -8.99 11.90 -25.07
C PRO A 369 -8.59 12.26 -23.65
N VAL A 370 -7.52 13.04 -23.51
CA VAL A 370 -6.98 13.42 -22.20
C VAL A 370 -8.02 14.11 -21.33
N GLU A 371 -9.00 14.77 -21.93
CA GLU A 371 -10.11 15.43 -21.23
C GLU A 371 -11.10 14.46 -20.58
N LEU A 372 -11.12 13.20 -21.02
CA LEU A 372 -11.97 12.13 -20.46
C LEU A 372 -11.21 11.33 -19.39
N VAL A 373 -9.93 11.01 -19.62
CA VAL A 373 -9.07 10.38 -18.60
C VAL A 373 -8.85 11.34 -17.42
N ALA A 374 -8.68 12.63 -17.72
CA ALA A 374 -8.68 13.71 -16.74
C ALA A 374 -10.11 14.15 -16.39
N GLY A 375 -11.03 13.21 -16.15
CA GLY A 375 -12.28 13.46 -15.44
C GLY A 375 -11.98 13.70 -13.96
N SER A 376 -11.26 14.76 -13.59
CA SER A 376 -11.84 16.09 -13.51
C SER A 376 -10.87 17.10 -14.09
N GLN A 377 -11.36 18.22 -14.61
CA GLN A 377 -10.51 19.41 -14.64
C GLN A 377 -9.81 19.47 -13.28
N VAL A 378 -8.47 19.39 -13.25
CA VAL A 378 -7.71 19.66 -12.02
C VAL A 378 -8.30 20.97 -11.55
N ALA A 379 -9.05 20.91 -10.46
CA ALA A 379 -9.75 22.04 -9.91
C ALA A 379 -8.72 23.17 -9.83
N THR A 380 -8.78 24.14 -10.73
CA THR A 380 -7.79 25.23 -10.76
C THR A 380 -8.00 26.13 -9.57
N ASP A 381 -9.22 26.12 -9.05
CA ASP A 381 -9.62 26.69 -7.78
C ASP A 381 -9.74 25.58 -6.73
N CYS A 382 -9.24 25.81 -5.52
CA CYS A 382 -9.32 24.81 -4.46
C CYS A 382 -10.76 24.58 -3.96
N ASP A 383 -11.66 25.54 -4.19
CA ASP A 383 -13.08 25.42 -3.83
C ASP A 383 -13.82 24.31 -4.60
N ASP A 384 -13.31 23.92 -5.77
CA ASP A 384 -13.93 22.87 -6.60
C ASP A 384 -13.53 21.44 -6.18
N VAL A 385 -12.57 21.28 -5.24
CA VAL A 385 -12.13 19.97 -4.74
C VAL A 385 -13.07 19.45 -3.64
N SER A 386 -14.11 18.74 -4.07
CA SER A 386 -15.20 18.31 -3.18
C SER A 386 -14.97 16.96 -2.47
N GLY A 387 -13.98 16.16 -2.87
CA GLY A 387 -13.74 14.81 -2.34
C GLY A 387 -12.27 14.38 -2.38
N PRO A 388 -11.95 13.17 -1.89
CA PRO A 388 -10.60 12.61 -1.95
C PRO A 388 -10.02 12.61 -3.36
N VAL A 389 -8.72 12.85 -3.45
CA VAL A 389 -7.98 12.95 -4.70
C VAL A 389 -6.95 11.82 -4.77
N PRO A 390 -6.86 11.05 -5.88
CA PRO A 390 -5.82 10.04 -6.07
C PRO A 390 -4.41 10.66 -6.05
N GLN A 391 -3.40 9.87 -5.69
CA GLN A 391 -2.02 10.36 -5.65
C GLN A 391 -1.54 10.93 -7.00
N ALA A 392 -1.99 10.33 -8.10
CA ALA A 392 -1.64 10.74 -9.46
C ALA A 392 -2.06 12.18 -9.79
N ASP A 393 -3.13 12.67 -9.16
CA ASP A 393 -3.70 14.00 -9.36
C ASP A 393 -3.15 15.04 -8.36
N THR A 394 -2.08 14.68 -7.67
CA THR A 394 -1.37 15.58 -6.76
C THR A 394 0.01 15.93 -7.30
N VAL A 395 0.52 17.08 -6.89
CA VAL A 395 1.85 17.57 -7.25
C VAL A 395 2.74 17.64 -6.02
N VAL A 396 4.06 17.61 -6.24
CA VAL A 396 5.04 17.86 -5.18
C VAL A 396 5.59 19.27 -5.36
N THR A 397 5.50 20.08 -4.32
CA THR A 397 6.00 21.45 -4.30
C THR A 397 7.53 21.49 -4.34
N ALA A 398 8.12 22.67 -4.58
CA ALA A 398 9.58 22.83 -4.56
C ALA A 398 10.22 22.50 -3.20
N PHE A 399 9.43 22.52 -2.12
CA PHE A 399 9.84 22.16 -0.76
C PHE A 399 9.54 20.69 -0.38
N GLY A 400 9.09 19.87 -1.34
CA GLY A 400 8.89 18.43 -1.15
C GLY A 400 7.55 18.04 -0.52
N VAL A 401 6.58 18.95 -0.48
CA VAL A 401 5.26 18.69 0.09
C VAL A 401 4.31 18.24 -1.01
N ARG A 402 3.62 17.12 -0.83
CA ARG A 402 2.61 16.68 -1.79
C ARG A 402 1.27 17.34 -1.50
N VAL A 403 0.64 17.99 -2.47
CA VAL A 403 -0.64 18.70 -2.33
C VAL A 403 -1.44 18.64 -3.63
N HIS A 404 -2.70 19.07 -3.60
CA HIS A 404 -3.44 19.34 -4.82
C HIS A 404 -2.81 20.50 -5.59
N ALA A 405 -2.86 20.47 -6.93
CA ALA A 405 -2.18 21.45 -7.77
C ALA A 405 -2.61 22.90 -7.49
N CYS A 406 -3.88 23.13 -7.17
CA CYS A 406 -4.42 24.47 -6.84
C CYS A 406 -3.69 25.15 -5.66
N LEU A 407 -3.12 24.37 -4.74
CA LEU A 407 -2.50 24.86 -3.51
C LEU A 407 -0.97 24.98 -3.62
N ALA A 408 -0.36 24.39 -4.66
CA ALA A 408 1.08 24.21 -4.75
C ALA A 408 1.87 25.53 -4.78
N ASP A 409 1.48 26.48 -5.64
CA ASP A 409 2.14 27.78 -5.78
C ASP A 409 2.05 28.62 -4.49
N ALA A 410 0.89 28.57 -3.83
CA ALA A 410 0.66 29.28 -2.57
C ALA A 410 1.55 28.73 -1.45
N VAL A 411 1.73 27.40 -1.39
CA VAL A 411 2.63 26.75 -0.43
C VAL A 411 4.09 27.12 -0.70
N ASP A 412 4.54 27.08 -1.95
CA ASP A 412 5.92 27.47 -2.30
C ASP A 412 6.20 28.95 -1.95
N ALA A 413 5.23 29.84 -2.19
CA ALA A 413 5.34 31.25 -1.84
C ALA A 413 5.39 31.46 -0.30
N LEU A 414 4.50 30.80 0.44
CA LEU A 414 4.46 30.86 1.91
C LEU A 414 5.77 30.37 2.52
N MET A 415 6.27 29.20 2.08
CA MET A 415 7.50 28.60 2.60
C MET A 415 8.73 29.46 2.29
N THR A 416 8.75 30.09 1.11
CA THR A 416 9.79 31.05 0.72
C THR A 416 9.76 32.30 1.61
N ALA A 417 8.58 32.88 1.85
CA ALA A 417 8.41 34.05 2.71
C ALA A 417 8.80 33.75 4.17
N ALA A 418 8.37 32.61 4.71
CA ALA A 418 8.73 32.17 6.06
C ALA A 418 10.26 32.06 6.22
N ARG A 419 10.93 31.46 5.22
CA ARG A 419 12.39 31.32 5.23
C ARG A 419 13.11 32.67 5.16
N ALA A 420 12.59 33.62 4.38
CA ALA A 420 13.14 34.98 4.30
C ALA A 420 13.09 35.70 5.66
N ASP A 421 12.06 35.41 6.46
CA ASP A 421 11.90 35.90 7.83
C ASP A 421 12.60 35.05 8.90
N GLY A 422 13.40 34.06 8.48
CA GLY A 422 14.20 33.21 9.37
C GLY A 422 13.43 32.05 10.02
N ILE A 423 12.25 31.70 9.49
CA ILE A 423 11.45 30.56 9.94
C ILE A 423 11.62 29.40 8.92
N GLU A 424 12.35 28.36 9.29
CA GLU A 424 12.50 27.16 8.44
C GLU A 424 11.37 26.16 8.69
N LEU A 425 10.26 26.37 7.97
CA LEU A 425 9.12 25.45 7.97
C LEU A 425 9.42 24.17 7.18
N ARG A 426 8.80 23.08 7.62
CA ARG A 426 8.55 21.84 6.87
C ARG A 426 7.07 21.53 6.96
N ALA A 427 6.54 20.72 6.04
CA ALA A 427 5.13 20.36 6.06
C ALA A 427 4.87 18.96 5.50
N TRP A 428 3.79 18.36 5.96
CA TRP A 428 3.17 17.17 5.38
C TRP A 428 1.81 17.56 4.81
N GLY A 429 1.53 17.13 3.58
CA GLY A 429 0.31 17.50 2.86
C GLY A 429 -0.62 16.30 2.65
N TRP A 430 -0.84 15.95 1.39
CA TRP A 430 -1.75 14.91 0.95
C TRP A 430 -1.52 13.55 1.62
N ARG A 431 -2.62 12.88 1.94
CA ARG A 431 -2.69 11.53 2.50
C ARG A 431 -3.73 10.73 1.74
N SER A 432 -3.47 9.49 1.35
CA SER A 432 -4.48 8.64 0.71
C SER A 432 -5.65 8.31 1.64
N SER A 433 -6.80 7.94 1.07
CA SER A 433 -7.93 7.45 1.88
C SER A 433 -7.59 6.21 2.71
N SER A 434 -6.76 5.31 2.18
CA SER A 434 -6.28 4.14 2.92
C SER A 434 -5.49 4.54 4.18
N GLN A 435 -4.62 5.54 4.06
CA GLN A 435 -3.87 6.09 5.19
C GLN A 435 -4.77 6.85 6.17
N GLN A 436 -5.83 7.52 5.71
CA GLN A 436 -6.81 8.15 6.59
C GLN A 436 -7.57 7.12 7.43
N ILE A 437 -7.96 6.01 6.82
CA ILE A 437 -8.63 4.89 7.50
C ILE A 437 -7.71 4.31 8.58
N ALA A 438 -6.45 4.03 8.24
CA ALA A 438 -5.46 3.52 9.18
C ALA A 438 -5.23 4.48 10.37
N LEU A 439 -5.11 5.78 10.10
CA LEU A 439 -4.93 6.78 11.15
C LEU A 439 -6.15 6.85 12.08
N ARG A 440 -7.37 6.72 11.53
CA ARG A 440 -8.59 6.72 12.33
C ARG A 440 -8.68 5.48 13.21
N ALA A 441 -8.32 4.31 12.69
CA ALA A 441 -8.24 3.08 13.47
C ALA A 441 -7.24 3.19 14.63
N ALA A 442 -6.08 3.82 14.38
CA ALA A 442 -5.05 4.01 15.42
C ALA A 442 -5.44 5.01 16.51
N ASN A 443 -6.17 6.06 16.16
CA ASN A 443 -6.42 7.19 17.06
C ASN A 443 -7.81 7.20 17.69
N CYS A 444 -8.77 6.45 17.15
CA CYS A 444 -10.17 6.55 17.56
C CYS A 444 -10.66 5.32 18.28
N SER A 445 -11.37 5.53 19.38
CA SER A 445 -12.05 4.50 20.15
C SER A 445 -13.46 4.95 20.50
N ALA A 446 -14.43 4.04 20.36
CA ALA A 446 -15.79 4.26 20.81
C ALA A 446 -15.85 4.42 22.34
N THR A 447 -16.73 5.28 22.86
CA THR A 447 -16.88 5.41 24.30
C THR A 447 -17.66 4.23 24.88
N GLU A 448 -17.24 3.72 26.06
CA GLU A 448 -17.96 2.62 26.73
C GLU A 448 -19.41 2.96 27.08
N ALA A 449 -19.74 4.25 27.22
CA ALA A 449 -21.08 4.71 27.59
C ALA A 449 -22.05 4.77 26.39
N ASP A 450 -21.53 5.01 25.19
CA ASP A 450 -22.28 5.05 23.94
C ASP A 450 -21.33 4.70 22.78
N PRO A 451 -21.44 3.49 22.22
CA PRO A 451 -20.58 3.05 21.12
C PRO A 451 -20.75 3.84 19.82
N SER A 452 -21.84 4.60 19.66
CA SER A 452 -22.04 5.50 18.51
C SER A 452 -21.23 6.79 18.62
N VAL A 453 -20.69 7.08 19.81
CA VAL A 453 -19.83 8.24 20.06
C VAL A 453 -18.37 7.80 19.96
N VAL A 454 -17.74 8.16 18.84
CA VAL A 454 -16.32 7.89 18.58
C VAL A 454 -15.48 9.05 19.11
N THR A 455 -14.55 8.75 20.02
CA THR A 455 -13.56 9.73 20.50
C THR A 455 -12.19 9.43 19.92
N CYS A 456 -11.56 10.44 19.32
CA CYS A 456 -10.24 10.30 18.71
C CYS A 456 -9.18 11.07 19.51
N ARG A 457 -8.00 10.48 19.70
CA ARG A 457 -6.82 11.11 20.29
C ARG A 457 -5.54 10.71 19.51
N PRO A 458 -4.93 11.63 18.74
CA PRO A 458 -5.41 12.98 18.42
C PRO A 458 -6.73 12.97 17.63
N GLN A 459 -7.37 14.14 17.51
CA GLN A 459 -8.57 14.27 16.70
C GLN A 459 -8.23 13.84 15.27
N THR A 460 -9.04 12.94 14.72
CA THR A 460 -8.80 12.38 13.38
C THR A 460 -10.11 12.46 12.61
N ALA A 461 -10.06 12.93 11.36
CA ALA A 461 -11.25 13.07 10.53
C ALA A 461 -11.81 11.70 10.06
N PRO A 462 -13.13 11.57 9.84
CA PRO A 462 -13.69 10.42 9.12
C PRO A 462 -13.08 10.29 7.70
N PRO A 463 -12.90 9.06 7.17
CA PRO A 463 -12.48 8.87 5.79
C PRO A 463 -13.42 9.58 4.81
N GLY A 464 -12.88 10.09 3.72
CA GLY A 464 -13.61 10.90 2.74
C GLY A 464 -13.84 12.37 3.14
N THR A 465 -13.56 12.73 4.39
CA THR A 465 -13.82 14.09 4.91
C THR A 465 -12.54 14.86 5.25
N SER A 466 -11.37 14.20 5.29
CA SER A 466 -10.13 14.88 5.61
C SER A 466 -9.66 15.76 4.46
N ARG A 467 -9.21 16.98 4.76
CA ARG A 467 -8.60 17.86 3.75
C ARG A 467 -7.26 17.33 3.27
N HIS A 468 -6.58 16.48 4.06
CA HIS A 468 -5.40 15.76 3.60
C HIS A 468 -5.72 14.76 2.48
N GLU A 469 -6.88 14.10 2.52
CA GLU A 469 -7.34 13.21 1.44
C GLU A 469 -7.59 13.95 0.13
N ARG A 470 -7.82 15.26 0.22
CA ARG A 470 -8.05 16.15 -0.93
C ARG A 470 -6.79 16.87 -1.40
N GLY A 471 -5.70 16.77 -0.64
CA GLY A 471 -4.48 17.53 -0.87
C GLY A 471 -4.61 19.03 -0.53
N LEU A 472 -5.56 19.39 0.32
CA LEU A 472 -5.91 20.77 0.69
C LEU A 472 -5.55 21.15 2.15
N ALA A 473 -4.77 20.31 2.82
CA ALA A 473 -4.29 20.54 4.19
C ALA A 473 -2.80 20.30 4.34
N LEU A 474 -2.23 20.91 5.37
CA LEU A 474 -0.82 20.92 5.71
C LEU A 474 -0.63 20.81 7.22
N ASP A 475 0.19 19.85 7.64
CA ASP A 475 0.71 19.77 9.00
C ASP A 475 2.14 20.32 9.02
N PHE A 476 2.32 21.53 9.55
CA PHE A 476 3.62 22.19 9.61
C PHE A 476 4.48 21.70 10.79
N THR A 477 5.78 21.65 10.56
CA THR A 477 6.81 21.38 11.57
C THR A 477 7.96 22.38 11.46
N VAL A 478 8.71 22.54 12.54
CA VAL A 478 9.97 23.29 12.60
C VAL A 478 10.99 22.46 13.37
N ALA A 479 12.19 22.31 12.81
CA ALA A 479 13.27 21.51 13.41
C ALA A 479 12.83 20.09 13.83
N GLY A 480 11.97 19.45 13.02
CA GLY A 480 11.48 18.08 13.26
C GLY A 480 10.42 17.96 14.35
N SER A 481 9.76 19.05 14.75
CA SER A 481 8.66 19.03 15.73
C SER A 481 7.45 19.80 15.21
N VAL A 482 6.24 19.30 15.51
CA VAL A 482 4.97 20.00 15.24
C VAL A 482 4.91 21.36 15.94
N LEU A 483 4.22 22.31 15.31
CA LEU A 483 4.09 23.67 15.84
C LEU A 483 3.32 23.68 17.17
N ARG A 484 3.70 24.63 18.03
CA ARG A 484 2.98 24.96 19.27
C ARG A 484 2.45 26.38 19.17
N SER A 485 1.31 26.67 19.80
CA SER A 485 0.65 27.98 19.76
C SER A 485 1.50 29.16 20.27
N GLY A 486 2.52 28.90 21.09
CA GLY A 486 3.49 29.91 21.54
C GLY A 486 4.76 30.01 20.70
N SER A 487 4.90 29.21 19.63
CA SER A 487 6.12 29.17 18.82
C SER A 487 6.23 30.40 17.90
N PRO A 488 7.44 30.90 17.62
CA PRO A 488 7.64 31.96 16.62
C PRO A 488 7.05 31.62 15.25
N ALA A 489 7.14 30.35 14.86
CA ALA A 489 6.60 29.83 13.60
C ALA A 489 5.07 29.90 13.55
N PHE A 490 4.39 29.48 14.62
CA PHE A 490 2.94 29.64 14.73
C PHE A 490 2.53 31.11 14.70
N ALA A 491 3.21 31.96 15.47
CA ALA A 491 2.91 33.39 15.48
C ALA A 491 3.12 34.05 14.10
N TRP A 492 4.09 33.55 13.32
CA TRP A 492 4.30 33.96 11.94
C TRP A 492 3.15 33.49 11.05
N LEU A 493 2.82 32.19 11.05
CA LEU A 493 1.70 31.66 10.26
C LEU A 493 0.37 32.34 10.59
N SER A 494 0.06 32.60 11.86
CA SER A 494 -1.17 33.30 12.27
C SER A 494 -1.31 34.72 11.71
N ARG A 495 -0.22 35.35 11.25
CA ARG A 495 -0.26 36.67 10.62
C ARG A 495 -0.26 36.62 9.09
N HIS A 496 0.16 35.50 8.50
CA HIS A 496 0.53 35.44 7.08
C HIS A 496 -0.20 34.34 6.30
N ALA A 497 -0.58 33.23 6.91
CA ALA A 497 -1.11 32.06 6.20
C ALA A 497 -2.40 32.36 5.41
N GLN A 498 -3.24 33.27 5.91
CA GLN A 498 -4.48 33.68 5.23
C GLN A 498 -4.20 34.36 3.88
N ASP A 499 -3.07 35.08 3.73
CA ASP A 499 -2.68 35.69 2.46
C ASP A 499 -2.35 34.63 1.39
N TYR A 500 -2.16 33.38 1.80
CA TYR A 500 -1.90 32.21 0.95
C TYR A 500 -3.06 31.21 0.96
N GLY A 501 -4.24 31.62 1.42
CA GLY A 501 -5.45 30.78 1.39
C GLY A 501 -5.45 29.64 2.42
N LEU A 502 -4.75 29.79 3.54
CA LEU A 502 -4.72 28.80 4.62
C LEU A 502 -5.25 29.37 5.93
N GLU A 503 -6.08 28.58 6.59
CA GLU A 503 -6.65 28.84 7.90
C GLU A 503 -6.26 27.73 8.88
N ASN A 504 -6.06 28.08 10.14
CA ASN A 504 -5.67 27.12 11.18
C ASN A 504 -6.90 26.42 11.75
N LEU A 505 -6.81 25.10 11.97
CA LEU A 505 -7.78 24.36 12.76
C LEU A 505 -7.66 24.75 14.24
N PRO A 506 -8.71 25.31 14.87
CA PRO A 506 -8.67 25.68 16.27
C PRO A 506 -8.41 24.46 17.17
N GLY A 507 -7.29 24.49 17.90
CA GLY A 507 -6.89 23.41 18.81
C GLY A 507 -5.69 22.61 18.31
N GLU A 508 -5.34 22.71 17.02
CA GLU A 508 -4.19 22.04 16.42
C GLU A 508 -3.26 23.08 15.78
N PRO A 509 -2.30 23.66 16.53
CA PRO A 509 -1.43 24.73 16.02
C PRO A 509 -0.57 24.35 14.80
N TRP A 510 -0.40 23.05 14.55
CA TRP A 510 0.33 22.51 13.41
C TRP A 510 -0.51 22.34 12.15
N HIS A 511 -1.84 22.26 12.27
CA HIS A 511 -2.74 21.90 11.16
C HIS A 511 -3.35 23.14 10.48
N TRP A 512 -3.21 23.22 9.16
CA TRP A 512 -3.69 24.34 8.36
C TRP A 512 -4.29 23.83 7.06
N SER A 513 -5.46 24.33 6.68
CA SER A 513 -6.15 23.92 5.45
C SER A 513 -6.88 25.10 4.82
N VAL A 514 -7.45 24.91 3.63
CA VAL A 514 -8.14 25.97 2.90
C VAL A 514 -9.39 26.52 3.60
N ASP A 515 -9.94 25.78 4.55
CA ASP A 515 -11.16 26.14 5.29
C ASP A 515 -11.03 25.95 6.82
N GLY A 516 -9.83 25.65 7.31
CA GLY A 516 -9.55 25.46 8.73
C GLY A 516 -10.08 24.15 9.33
N TRP A 517 -10.41 23.15 8.50
CA TRP A 517 -10.84 21.81 8.89
C TRP A 517 -9.98 20.67 8.34
#